data_AF-A0A080ZHV4-F1
#
_entry.id   AF-A0A080ZHV4-F1
#
_cell.length_a   1.000
_cell.length_b   1.000
_cell.length_c   1.000
_cell.angle_alpha   90.00
_cell.angle_beta   90.00
_cell.angle_gamma   90.00
#
_symmetry.space_group_name_H-M   'P 1'
#
loop_
_entity.id
_entity.type
_entity.pdbx_description
1 polymer ?
#
loop_
_entity_poly.entity_id
_entity_poly.type
_entity_poly.pdbx_seq_one_letter_code
_entity_poly.pdbx_strand_id
1 'polypeptide(L)'
;MVFRFTNDWDKELLRELIHLKPFAAVRGTTLRVWSDIAASLSSAFGVEVNVKQVCDRLTLLKQMLKDSEAAAALGSGIEESVDAVNVQSHYDEREGLVREFVALEDHFKSEKKNSQDQKAAKG
;
A
#
# COMPACT_ATOMS: atom_id res chain seq x y z
N MET A 1 5.18 -27.89 2.22
CA MET A 1 4.39 -26.98 1.36
C MET A 1 4.85 -25.56 1.68
N VAL A 2 5.23 -24.74 0.68
CA VAL A 2 5.73 -23.37 0.91
C VAL A 2 4.57 -22.40 0.71
N PHE A 3 4.22 -21.62 1.74
CA PHE A 3 3.22 -20.57 1.63
C PHE A 3 3.69 -19.47 0.67
N ARG A 4 2.82 -19.05 -0.26
CA ARG A 4 3.12 -18.00 -1.25
C ARG A 4 1.88 -17.16 -1.49
N PHE A 5 2.06 -15.84 -1.54
CA PHE A 5 1.01 -14.92 -1.95
C PHE A 5 0.68 -15.09 -3.43
N THR A 6 -0.61 -15.19 -3.73
CA THR A 6 -1.16 -15.13 -5.09
C THR A 6 -1.56 -13.70 -5.43
N ASN A 7 -1.89 -13.43 -6.69
CA ASN A 7 -2.37 -12.09 -7.10
C ASN A 7 -3.66 -11.70 -6.36
N ASP A 8 -4.60 -12.64 -6.17
CA ASP A 8 -5.84 -12.38 -5.45
C ASP A 8 -5.59 -12.09 -3.97
N TRP A 9 -4.67 -12.81 -3.33
CA TRP A 9 -4.26 -12.52 -1.96
C TRP A 9 -3.51 -11.20 -1.83
N ASP A 10 -2.74 -10.79 -2.84
CA ASP A 10 -2.13 -9.45 -2.88
C ASP A 10 -3.20 -8.36 -2.88
N LYS A 11 -4.25 -8.51 -3.72
CA LYS A 11 -5.36 -7.56 -3.78
C LYS A 11 -6.09 -7.47 -2.45
N GLU A 12 -6.39 -8.60 -1.84
CA GLU A 12 -7.07 -8.63 -0.54
C GLU A 12 -6.21 -8.02 0.57
N LEU A 13 -4.92 -8.32 0.60
CA LEU A 13 -3.95 -7.67 1.50
C LEU A 13 -3.97 -6.15 1.33
N LEU A 14 -3.97 -5.65 0.09
CA LEU A 14 -3.95 -4.21 -0.16
C LEU A 14 -5.27 -3.55 0.22
N ARG A 15 -6.42 -4.19 -0.03
CA ARG A 15 -7.74 -3.71 0.39
C ARG A 15 -7.82 -3.56 1.90
N GLU A 16 -7.38 -4.57 2.66
CA GLU A 16 -7.35 -4.51 4.12
C GLU A 16 -6.42 -3.40 4.63
N LEU A 17 -5.26 -3.22 4.00
CA LEU A 17 -4.32 -2.15 4.32
C LEU A 17 -4.90 -0.74 4.06
N ILE A 18 -5.63 -0.56 2.95
CA ILE A 18 -6.30 0.69 2.58
C ILE A 18 -7.49 0.96 3.53
N HIS A 19 -8.22 -0.08 3.90
CA HIS A 19 -9.35 0.01 4.81
C HIS A 19 -8.90 0.43 6.21
N LEU A 20 -7.96 -0.33 6.81
CA LEU A 20 -7.53 -0.17 8.19
C LEU A 20 -6.44 0.90 8.39
N LYS A 21 -5.78 1.35 7.31
CA LYS A 21 -4.78 2.44 7.30
C LYS A 21 -3.78 2.34 8.47
N PRO A 22 -2.95 1.28 8.55
CA PRO A 22 -2.05 1.09 9.68
C PRO A 22 -1.04 2.22 9.90
N PHE A 23 -0.72 2.99 8.86
CA PHE A 23 0.12 4.19 8.93
C PHE A 23 -0.54 5.35 9.69
N ALA A 24 -1.87 5.38 9.78
CA ALA A 24 -2.66 6.37 10.50
C ALA A 24 -3.05 5.91 11.91
N ALA A 25 -2.58 4.74 12.35
CA ALA A 25 -2.91 4.19 13.66
C ALA A 25 -2.51 5.15 14.80
N VAL A 26 -3.39 5.28 15.80
CA VAL A 26 -3.13 6.09 17.00
C VAL A 26 -1.90 5.57 17.73
N ARG A 27 -1.07 6.48 18.27
CA ARG A 27 0.13 6.12 19.03
C ARG A 27 -0.19 5.09 20.12
N GLY A 28 0.53 3.97 20.12
CA GLY A 28 0.32 2.86 21.06
C GLY A 28 -0.64 1.77 20.56
N THR A 29 -1.35 1.97 19.45
CA THR A 29 -2.28 1.00 18.87
C THR A 29 -1.75 0.32 17.59
N THR A 30 -0.63 0.79 17.05
CA THR A 30 -0.05 0.30 15.78
C THR A 30 0.09 -1.22 15.74
N LEU A 31 0.66 -1.84 16.78
CA LEU A 31 0.83 -3.30 16.84
C LEU A 31 -0.51 -4.04 16.78
N ARG A 32 -1.54 -3.49 17.41
CA ARG A 32 -2.88 -4.07 17.39
C ARG A 32 -3.47 -4.00 15.97
N VAL A 33 -3.39 -2.85 15.30
CA VAL A 33 -3.90 -2.71 13.93
C VAL A 33 -3.22 -3.70 12.97
N TRP A 34 -1.90 -3.87 13.07
CA TRP A 34 -1.20 -4.88 12.28
C TRP A 34 -1.63 -6.30 12.61
N SER A 35 -1.89 -6.60 13.88
CA SER A 35 -2.37 -7.92 14.31
C SER A 35 -3.79 -8.19 13.80
N ASP A 36 -4.66 -7.18 13.82
CA ASP A 36 -6.03 -7.27 13.30
C ASP A 36 -6.01 -7.52 11.78
N ILE A 37 -5.14 -6.85 11.02
CA ILE A 37 -4.92 -7.12 9.59
C ILE A 37 -4.48 -8.56 9.35
N ALA A 38 -3.48 -9.05 10.10
CA ALA A 38 -2.97 -10.41 9.94
C ALA A 38 -4.05 -11.47 10.26
N ALA A 39 -4.86 -11.23 11.30
CA ALA A 39 -5.98 -12.10 11.66
C ALA A 39 -7.08 -12.10 10.58
N SER A 40 -7.43 -10.92 10.06
CA SER A 40 -8.40 -10.74 8.97
C SER A 40 -7.96 -11.52 7.71
N LEU A 41 -6.71 -11.32 7.28
CA LEU A 41 -6.15 -12.03 6.12
C LEU A 41 -6.03 -13.53 6.36
N SER A 42 -5.70 -13.96 7.57
CA SER A 42 -5.67 -15.39 7.89
C SER A 42 -7.03 -16.05 7.72
N SER A 43 -8.09 -15.36 8.19
CA SER A 43 -9.47 -15.80 8.01
C SER A 43 -9.87 -15.81 6.53
N ALA A 44 -9.51 -14.77 5.77
CA ALA A 44 -9.84 -14.67 4.34
C ALA A 44 -9.10 -15.72 3.49
N PHE A 45 -7.85 -16.04 3.80
CA PHE A 45 -7.04 -16.98 3.03
C PHE A 45 -7.27 -18.43 3.44
N GLY A 46 -7.89 -18.68 4.61
CA GLY A 46 -8.04 -20.02 5.18
C GLY A 46 -6.71 -20.63 5.64
N VAL A 47 -5.67 -19.82 5.83
CA VAL A 47 -4.33 -20.23 6.27
C VAL A 47 -3.74 -19.16 7.19
N GLU A 48 -2.91 -19.59 8.14
CA GLU A 48 -2.30 -18.66 9.10
C GLU A 48 -1.27 -17.74 8.41
N VAL A 49 -1.47 -16.43 8.58
CA VAL A 49 -0.55 -15.37 8.14
C VAL A 49 -0.22 -14.48 9.34
N ASN A 50 1.06 -14.21 9.54
CA ASN A 50 1.52 -13.32 10.60
C ASN A 50 1.88 -11.92 10.09
N VAL A 51 1.99 -10.98 11.04
CA VAL A 51 2.33 -9.57 10.76
C VAL A 51 3.61 -9.42 9.94
N LYS A 52 4.65 -10.23 10.21
CA LYS A 52 5.91 -10.15 9.48
C LYS A 52 5.71 -10.48 8.00
N GLN A 53 4.95 -11.53 7.69
CA GLN A 53 4.64 -11.91 6.31
C GLN A 53 3.87 -10.81 5.57
N VAL A 54 2.91 -10.16 6.25
CA VAL A 54 2.16 -9.01 5.69
C VAL A 54 3.10 -7.85 5.38
N CYS A 55 3.94 -7.45 6.34
CA CYS A 55 4.90 -6.36 6.18
C CYS A 55 5.95 -6.63 5.09
N ASP A 56 6.50 -7.85 5.04
CA ASP A 56 7.46 -8.26 4.03
C ASP A 56 6.81 -8.22 2.64
N ARG A 57 5.58 -8.71 2.51
CA ARG A 57 4.85 -8.71 1.23
C ARG A 57 4.55 -7.30 0.76
N LEU A 58 4.07 -6.43 1.64
CA LEU A 58 3.84 -5.02 1.34
C LEU A 58 5.12 -4.32 0.85
N THR A 59 6.26 -4.61 1.50
CA THR A 59 7.56 -4.05 1.11
C THR A 59 7.93 -4.46 -0.31
N LEU A 60 7.76 -5.74 -0.65
CA LEU A 60 8.01 -6.25 -2.01
C LEU A 60 7.07 -5.60 -3.04
N LEU A 61 5.77 -5.49 -2.73
CA LEU A 61 4.79 -4.88 -3.64
C LEU A 61 5.12 -3.41 -3.94
N LYS A 62 5.52 -2.64 -2.92
CA LYS A 62 5.99 -1.26 -3.10
C LYS A 62 7.26 -1.19 -3.94
N GLN A 63 8.19 -2.12 -3.75
CA GLN A 63 9.43 -2.16 -4.54
C GLN A 63 9.13 -2.47 -6.00
N MET A 64 8.28 -3.45 -6.28
CA MET A 64 7.85 -3.79 -7.64
C MET A 64 7.18 -2.62 -8.35
N LEU A 65 6.35 -1.83 -7.64
CA LEU A 65 5.77 -0.61 -8.20
C LEU A 65 6.86 0.38 -8.62
N LYS A 66 7.82 0.67 -7.74
CA LYS A 66 8.93 1.59 -8.03
C LYS A 66 9.77 1.13 -9.22
N ASP A 67 10.07 -0.17 -9.29
CA ASP A 67 10.84 -0.74 -10.39
C ASP A 67 10.07 -0.62 -11.72
N SER A 68 8.75 -0.85 -11.69
CA SER A 68 7.88 -0.69 -12.86
C SER A 68 7.78 0.76 -13.31
N GLU A 69 7.69 1.72 -12.38
CA GLU A 69 7.66 3.15 -12.70
C GLU A 69 9.00 3.64 -13.25
N ALA A 70 10.12 3.17 -12.68
CA ALA A 70 11.45 3.47 -13.20
C ALA A 70 11.66 2.91 -14.62
N ALA A 71 11.20 1.68 -14.88
CA ALA A 71 11.26 1.09 -16.22
C ALA A 71 10.41 1.88 -17.23
N ALA A 72 9.19 2.30 -16.84
CA ALA A 72 8.33 3.13 -17.67
C ALA A 72 8.96 4.50 -17.96
N ALA A 73 9.60 5.13 -16.98
CA ALA A 73 10.30 6.41 -17.15
C ALA A 73 11.48 6.30 -18.11
N LEU A 74 12.22 5.18 -18.09
CA LEU A 74 13.33 4.92 -19.02
C LEU A 74 12.85 4.61 -20.45
N GLY A 75 11.67 3.99 -20.60
CA GLY A 75 11.05 3.71 -21.89
C GLY A 75 10.28 4.90 -22.50
N SER A 76 10.07 5.96 -21.72
CA SER A 76 9.30 7.14 -22.10
C SER A 76 10.11 8.09 -23.00
N GLY A 77 10.41 7.64 -24.21
CA GLY A 77 10.80 8.50 -25.33
C GLY A 77 9.71 8.47 -26.40
N ILE A 78 8.66 9.29 -26.25
CA ILE A 78 7.57 9.54 -27.23
C ILE A 78 6.67 8.29 -27.41
N GLU A 79 5.37 8.27 -27.08
CA GLU A 79 4.24 8.99 -27.70
C GLU A 79 3.10 9.03 -26.66
N GLU A 80 2.61 10.22 -26.32
CA GLU A 80 1.49 10.38 -25.37
C GLU A 80 0.19 10.03 -26.10
N SER A 81 -0.37 8.84 -25.85
CA SER A 81 -1.70 8.48 -26.36
C SER A 81 -2.77 9.36 -25.69
N VAL A 82 -3.35 10.24 -26.50
CA VAL A 82 -4.41 11.20 -26.12
C VAL A 82 -5.74 10.53 -25.72
N ASP A 83 -5.83 9.20 -25.91
CA ASP A 83 -7.01 8.37 -25.65
C ASP A 83 -6.91 7.56 -24.33
N ALA A 84 -6.06 7.96 -23.38
CA ALA A 84 -6.05 7.34 -22.05
C ALA A 84 -7.37 7.64 -21.30
N VAL A 85 -8.39 6.82 -21.56
CA VAL A 85 -9.65 6.87 -20.83
C VAL A 85 -9.35 6.47 -19.38
N ASN A 86 -9.73 7.31 -18.42
CA ASN A 86 -9.68 7.00 -16.99
C ASN A 86 -10.65 5.85 -16.68
N VAL A 87 -10.25 4.60 -16.95
CA VAL A 87 -11.07 3.42 -16.70
C VAL A 87 -11.02 3.13 -15.20
N GLN A 88 -12.12 3.41 -14.50
CA GLN A 88 -12.28 3.14 -13.05
C GLN A 88 -12.04 1.67 -12.66
N SER A 89 -12.04 0.73 -13.62
CA SER A 89 -11.70 -0.69 -13.38
C SER A 89 -10.27 -0.90 -12.89
N HIS A 90 -9.34 0.03 -13.12
CA HIS A 90 -7.94 -0.13 -12.70
C HIS A 90 -7.73 0.02 -11.19
N TYR A 91 -8.69 0.56 -10.43
CA TYR A 91 -8.56 0.68 -8.98
C TYR A 91 -8.66 -0.67 -8.25
N ASP A 92 -9.27 -1.68 -8.86
CA ASP A 92 -9.32 -3.06 -8.31
C ASP A 92 -8.16 -3.96 -8.78
N GLU A 93 -7.33 -3.45 -9.70
CA GLU A 93 -6.10 -4.14 -10.09
C GLU A 93 -5.04 -4.00 -8.99
N ARG A 94 -4.17 -5.00 -8.88
CA ARG A 94 -3.15 -5.04 -7.83
C ARG A 94 -2.29 -3.78 -7.88
N GLU A 95 -1.87 -3.37 -9.07
CA GLU A 95 -1.04 -2.20 -9.31
C GLU A 95 -1.76 -0.90 -8.89
N GLY A 96 -3.06 -0.78 -9.17
CA GLY A 96 -3.88 0.34 -8.73
C GLY A 96 -3.98 0.42 -7.20
N LEU A 97 -4.24 -0.71 -6.55
CA LEU A 97 -4.31 -0.80 -5.09
C LEU A 97 -2.97 -0.47 -4.41
N VAL A 98 -1.82 -0.91 -4.97
CA VAL A 98 -0.50 -0.53 -4.42
C VAL A 98 -0.29 0.98 -4.53
N ARG A 99 -0.63 1.59 -5.68
CA ARG A 99 -0.52 3.04 -5.89
C ARG A 99 -1.40 3.82 -4.90
N GLU A 100 -2.64 3.39 -4.70
CA GLU A 100 -3.56 4.02 -3.74
C GLU A 100 -3.01 3.95 -2.32
N PHE A 101 -2.55 2.76 -1.88
CA PHE A 101 -1.97 2.61 -0.56
C PHE A 101 -0.75 3.53 -0.34
N VAL A 102 0.15 3.60 -1.33
CA VAL A 102 1.34 4.48 -1.26
C VAL A 102 0.93 5.95 -1.19
N ALA A 103 -0.04 6.38 -2.02
CA ALA A 103 -0.54 7.75 -2.01
C ALA A 103 -1.14 8.15 -0.66
N LEU A 104 -1.96 7.26 -0.05
CA LEU A 104 -2.53 7.51 1.27
C LEU A 104 -1.45 7.57 2.37
N GLU A 105 -0.47 6.68 2.31
CA GLU A 105 0.64 6.65 3.26
C GLU A 105 1.49 7.93 3.18
N ASP A 106 1.80 8.39 1.97
CA ASP A 106 2.61 9.59 1.76
C ASP A 106 1.86 10.87 2.10
N HIS A 107 0.55 10.94 1.80
CA HIS A 107 -0.30 12.04 2.25
C HIS A 107 -0.24 12.17 3.77
N PHE A 108 -0.43 11.08 4.51
CA PHE A 108 -0.39 11.09 5.97
C PHE A 108 0.98 11.51 6.54
N LYS A 109 2.08 11.04 5.93
CA LYS A 109 3.44 11.48 6.32
C LYS A 109 3.64 12.97 6.09
N SER A 110 3.13 13.50 4.98
CA SER A 110 3.27 14.92 4.62
C SER A 110 2.48 15.83 5.57
N GLU A 111 1.25 15.46 5.94
CA GLU A 111 0.43 16.18 6.92
C GLU A 111 1.08 16.22 8.31
N LYS A 112 1.68 15.10 8.73
CA LYS A 112 2.38 15.00 10.01
C LYS A 112 3.61 15.90 10.04
N LYS A 113 4.37 15.96 8.95
CA LYS A 113 5.55 16.84 8.81
C LYS A 113 5.15 18.32 8.90
N ASN A 114 4.14 18.73 8.13
CA ASN A 114 3.61 20.10 8.17
C ASN A 114 3.14 20.50 9.59
N SER A 115 2.52 19.58 10.32
CA SER A 115 2.05 19.81 11.69
C SER A 115 3.21 19.95 12.70
N GLN A 116 4.35 19.31 12.47
CA GLN A 116 5.54 19.45 13.32
C GLN A 116 6.27 20.78 13.04
N ASP A 117 6.43 21.12 11.77
CA ASP A 117 7.11 22.37 11.36
C ASP A 117 6.34 23.61 11.85
N GLN A 118 4.99 23.59 11.80
CA GLN A 118 4.15 24.67 12.35
C GLN A 118 4.23 24.79 13.88
N LYS A 119 4.49 23.70 14.61
CA LYS A 119 4.68 23.74 16.07
C LYS A 119 6.08 24.25 16.45
N ALA A 120 7.09 23.94 15.65
CA ALA A 120 8.46 24.43 15.86
C ALA A 120 8.60 25.93 15.53
N ALA A 121 7.82 26.46 14.59
CA ALA A 121 7.84 27.89 14.23
C ALA A 121 7.07 28.81 15.19
N LYS A 122 6.34 28.26 16.18
CA LYS A 122 5.52 29.00 17.16
C LYS A 122 6.05 28.92 18.60
N GLY A 123 7.16 28.22 18.83
CA GLY A 123 7.84 28.14 20.13
C GLY A 123 9.17 28.88 20.08
#